data_AF-A0A7Y4ZC72-F1
#
_entry.id   AF-A0A7Y4ZC72-F1
#
_cell.length_a   1.000
_cell.length_b   1.000
_cell.length_c   1.000
_cell.angle_alpha   90.00
_cell.angle_beta   90.00
_cell.angle_gamma   90.00
#
_symmetry.space_group_name_H-M   'P 1'
#
loop_
_entity.id
_entity.type
_entity.pdbx_description
1 polymer ?
#
loop_
_entity_poly.entity_id
_entity_poly.type
_entity_poly.pdbx_seq_one_letter_code
_entity_poly.pdbx_strand_id
1 'polypeptide(L)'
;MKAFAEYFKENDMTYRRNTILQFGESWNLIGNIVLANPGSASPLSGVQAGSILKIREFYTKYRHGSAFNEANWFEFSIDPTMGFIEKIFSGQYVGKNLELNGIVQLFNTFNVRNQNLQDAVNKIGIESNLLFSYGVEKYFHDKPTYFGFSNEVLNNEVLREVAMNIFNNSSEAIKRFNFQIILFIIQCT
;
A
#
# COMPACT_ATOMS: atom_id res chain seq x y z
N MET A 1 -3.10 -11.59 11.09
CA MET A 1 -3.14 -10.88 9.79
C MET A 1 -2.57 -11.77 8.70
N LYS A 2 -3.12 -11.70 7.48
CA LYS A 2 -2.52 -12.29 6.26
C LYS A 2 -2.16 -11.18 5.27
N ALA A 3 -1.11 -11.36 4.48
CA ALA A 3 -0.68 -10.39 3.48
C ALA A 3 -0.65 -11.02 2.10
N PHE A 4 -1.31 -10.37 1.14
CA PHE A 4 -1.29 -10.75 -0.27
C PHE A 4 -0.91 -9.55 -1.12
N ALA A 5 -0.17 -9.75 -2.20
CA ALA A 5 0.15 -8.67 -3.11
C ALA A 5 0.31 -9.17 -4.53
N GLU A 6 0.20 -8.23 -5.48
CA GLU A 6 0.63 -8.49 -6.84
C GLU A 6 2.16 -8.41 -6.92
N TYR A 7 2.76 -9.37 -7.60
CA TYR A 7 4.20 -9.49 -7.77
C TYR A 7 4.56 -9.71 -9.23
N PHE A 8 5.50 -8.90 -9.73
CA PHE A 8 5.92 -8.90 -11.12
C PHE A 8 7.43 -9.00 -11.23
N LYS A 9 7.90 -9.61 -12.33
CA LYS A 9 9.31 -9.63 -12.73
C LYS A 9 9.42 -9.07 -14.14
N GLU A 10 10.18 -8.00 -14.33
CA GLU A 10 10.40 -7.36 -15.63
C GLU A 10 11.80 -6.71 -15.63
N ASN A 11 12.59 -6.93 -16.69
CA ASN A 11 13.92 -6.34 -16.89
C ASN A 11 14.83 -6.44 -15.65
N ASP A 12 14.99 -7.65 -15.10
CA ASP A 12 15.75 -7.98 -13.87
C ASP A 12 15.28 -7.25 -12.59
N MET A 13 14.16 -6.55 -12.66
CA MET A 13 13.52 -5.92 -11.53
C MET A 13 12.34 -6.73 -11.03
N THR A 14 12.03 -6.51 -9.77
CA THR A 14 10.88 -7.12 -9.10
C THR A 14 10.01 -6.00 -8.55
N TYR A 15 8.71 -6.09 -8.81
CA TYR A 15 7.74 -5.09 -8.41
C TYR A 15 6.72 -5.71 -7.47
N ARG A 16 6.31 -4.97 -6.45
CA ARG A 16 5.20 -5.35 -5.57
C ARG A 16 4.15 -4.25 -5.57
N ARG A 17 2.95 -4.57 -6.03
CA ARG A 17 1.82 -3.65 -6.14
C ARG A 17 0.63 -4.14 -5.33
N ASN A 18 -0.29 -3.21 -5.04
CA ASN A 18 -1.64 -3.51 -4.60
C ASN A 18 -1.70 -4.54 -3.47
N THR A 19 -0.89 -4.32 -2.44
CA THR A 19 -0.86 -5.20 -1.28
C THR A 19 -2.17 -5.07 -0.51
N ILE A 20 -2.71 -6.18 -0.02
CA ILE A 20 -3.84 -6.22 0.89
C ILE A 20 -3.42 -6.91 2.17
N LEU A 21 -3.81 -6.32 3.29
CA LEU A 21 -3.63 -6.87 4.63
C LEU A 21 -5.00 -7.28 5.16
N GLN A 22 -5.21 -8.58 5.34
CA GLN A 22 -6.43 -9.13 5.91
C GLN A 22 -6.30 -9.27 7.42
N PHE A 23 -7.18 -8.61 8.14
CA PHE A 23 -7.39 -8.73 9.58
C PHE A 23 -8.69 -9.48 9.84
N GLY A 24 -8.68 -10.44 10.77
CA GLY A 24 -9.83 -11.31 11.01
C GLY A 24 -10.26 -12.08 9.75
N GLU A 25 -11.56 -12.32 9.63
CA GLU A 25 -12.16 -13.14 8.56
C GLU A 25 -12.87 -12.29 7.48
N SER A 26 -13.15 -11.03 7.76
CA SER A 26 -13.85 -10.11 6.86
C SER A 26 -12.99 -9.70 5.67
N TRP A 27 -13.64 -9.58 4.51
CA TRP A 27 -13.05 -9.06 3.27
C TRP A 27 -13.57 -7.66 2.92
N ASN A 28 -14.20 -6.96 3.86
CA ASN A 28 -14.64 -5.58 3.62
C ASN A 28 -13.46 -4.61 3.71
N LEU A 29 -13.41 -3.61 2.83
CA LEU A 29 -12.42 -2.56 2.90
C LEU A 29 -12.66 -1.70 4.15
N ILE A 30 -11.66 -1.65 5.03
CA ILE A 30 -11.69 -0.86 6.27
C ILE A 30 -10.71 0.32 6.23
N GLY A 31 -9.77 0.33 5.30
CA GLY A 31 -8.84 1.45 5.17
C GLY A 31 -7.78 1.27 4.10
N ASN A 32 -6.96 2.31 3.96
CA ASN A 32 -5.86 2.35 3.01
C ASN A 32 -4.62 2.96 3.65
N ILE A 33 -3.46 2.61 3.13
CA ILE A 33 -2.21 3.29 3.45
C ILE A 33 -1.36 3.43 2.19
N VAL A 34 -0.76 4.61 2.04
CA VAL A 34 0.19 4.91 0.97
C VAL A 34 1.57 5.09 1.59
N LEU A 35 2.52 4.27 1.16
CA LEU A 35 3.92 4.28 1.59
C LEU A 35 4.82 4.63 0.39
N ALA A 36 6.11 4.81 0.65
CA ALA A 36 7.06 5.16 -0.40
C ALA A 36 7.41 3.98 -1.32
N ASN A 37 7.90 2.90 -0.73
CA ASN A 37 8.37 1.73 -1.45
C ASN A 37 8.01 0.44 -0.69
N PRO A 38 7.83 -0.68 -1.41
CA PRO A 38 7.71 -1.96 -0.76
C PRO A 38 9.04 -2.33 -0.11
N GLY A 39 8.98 -2.88 1.10
CA GLY A 39 10.11 -3.55 1.73
C GLY A 39 10.63 -4.74 0.92
N SER A 40 11.71 -5.35 1.41
CA SER A 40 12.43 -6.44 0.71
C SER A 40 11.76 -7.81 0.83
N ALA A 41 10.54 -7.96 1.35
CA ALA A 41 9.93 -9.29 1.49
C ALA A 41 9.67 -9.97 0.13
N SER A 42 10.10 -11.23 -0.02
CA SER A 42 9.78 -12.08 -1.17
C SER A 42 8.38 -12.69 -1.03
N PRO A 43 7.71 -13.07 -2.14
CA PRO A 43 6.55 -13.93 -2.06
C PRO A 43 6.94 -15.28 -1.42
N LEU A 44 6.05 -15.83 -0.58
CA LEU A 44 6.20 -17.15 0.02
C LEU A 44 5.77 -18.24 -0.97
N SER A 45 4.55 -18.11 -1.49
CA SER A 45 3.94 -19.05 -2.41
C SER A 45 2.83 -18.37 -3.21
N GLY A 46 2.29 -19.06 -4.21
CA GLY A 46 1.00 -18.70 -4.79
C GLY A 46 -0.10 -18.70 -3.74
N VAL A 47 -1.18 -17.97 -4.00
CA VAL A 47 -2.33 -17.88 -3.11
C VAL A 47 -3.18 -19.16 -3.20
N GLN A 48 -3.65 -19.66 -2.05
CA GLN A 48 -4.54 -20.82 -2.00
C GLN A 48 -5.89 -20.55 -2.70
N ALA A 49 -6.48 -21.58 -3.31
CA ALA A 49 -7.72 -21.49 -4.11
C ALA A 49 -8.89 -20.79 -3.39
N GLY A 50 -9.06 -21.02 -2.09
CA GLY A 50 -10.11 -20.33 -1.31
C GLY A 50 -9.85 -18.83 -1.15
N SER A 51 -8.58 -18.45 -0.92
CA SER A 51 -8.21 -17.05 -0.73
C SER A 51 -8.21 -16.29 -2.05
N ILE A 52 -7.77 -16.89 -3.16
CA ILE A 52 -7.72 -16.19 -4.45
C ILE A 52 -9.10 -15.80 -4.97
N LEU A 53 -10.13 -16.62 -4.73
CA LEU A 53 -11.52 -16.28 -5.04
C LEU A 53 -11.96 -15.03 -4.25
N LYS A 54 -11.58 -14.95 -2.96
CA LYS A 54 -11.89 -13.80 -2.12
C LYS A 54 -11.13 -12.53 -2.53
N ILE A 55 -9.87 -12.67 -2.94
CA ILE A 55 -9.11 -11.56 -3.53
C ILE A 55 -9.81 -11.08 -4.80
N ARG A 56 -10.24 -11.99 -5.69
CA ARG A 56 -10.94 -11.65 -6.93
C ARG A 56 -12.27 -10.92 -6.66
N GLU A 57 -13.07 -11.42 -5.72
CA GLU A 57 -14.31 -10.76 -5.28
C GLU A 57 -14.05 -9.35 -4.74
N PHE A 58 -13.06 -9.21 -3.85
CA PHE A 58 -12.63 -7.92 -3.32
C PHE A 58 -12.19 -6.96 -4.45
N TYR A 59 -11.34 -7.44 -5.36
CA TYR A 59 -10.82 -6.66 -6.47
C TYR A 59 -11.93 -6.21 -7.41
N THR A 60 -12.89 -7.08 -7.70
CA THR A 60 -14.06 -6.76 -8.54
C THR A 60 -14.92 -5.68 -7.90
N LYS A 61 -15.09 -5.71 -6.57
CA LYS A 61 -15.90 -4.75 -5.82
C LYS A 61 -15.21 -3.40 -5.62
N TYR A 62 -13.90 -3.36 -5.39
CA TYR A 62 -13.21 -2.13 -5.02
C TYR A 62 -12.25 -1.60 -6.10
N ARG A 63 -12.03 -2.33 -7.20
CA ARG A 63 -11.13 -1.95 -8.30
C ARG A 63 -11.78 -2.07 -9.67
N HIS A 64 -12.99 -1.55 -9.80
CA HIS A 64 -13.71 -1.49 -11.07
C HIS A 64 -12.84 -0.94 -12.21
N GLY A 65 -12.86 -1.62 -13.36
CA GLY A 65 -12.11 -1.23 -14.56
C GLY A 65 -10.64 -1.67 -14.58
N SER A 66 -10.15 -2.40 -13.56
CA SER A 66 -8.82 -3.01 -13.59
C SER A 66 -8.90 -4.51 -13.83
N ALA A 67 -8.07 -5.01 -14.75
CA ALA A 67 -7.98 -6.45 -15.00
C ALA A 67 -7.43 -7.16 -13.75
N PHE A 68 -8.10 -8.23 -13.33
CA PHE A 68 -7.60 -9.12 -12.29
C PHE A 68 -6.87 -10.28 -12.96
N ASN A 69 -5.58 -10.46 -12.64
CA ASN A 69 -4.80 -11.60 -13.10
C ASN A 69 -4.30 -12.40 -11.90
N GLU A 70 -4.90 -13.56 -11.68
CA GLU A 70 -4.57 -14.47 -10.60
C GLU A 70 -3.10 -14.90 -10.56
N ALA A 71 -2.45 -15.02 -11.72
CA ALA A 71 -1.04 -15.43 -11.81
C ALA A 71 -0.09 -14.42 -11.16
N ASN A 72 -0.54 -13.18 -10.94
CA ASN A 72 0.27 -12.13 -10.31
C ASN A 72 0.13 -12.12 -8.78
N TRP A 73 -0.81 -12.86 -8.20
CA TRP A 73 -1.09 -12.78 -6.75
C TRP A 73 -0.32 -13.82 -5.96
N PHE A 74 0.35 -13.35 -4.90
CA PHE A 74 1.14 -14.19 -4.00
C PHE A 74 0.86 -13.84 -2.54
N GLU A 75 1.08 -14.83 -1.67
CA GLU A 75 1.11 -14.63 -0.22
C GLU A 75 2.49 -14.19 0.24
N PHE A 76 2.54 -13.28 1.21
CA PHE A 76 3.77 -12.71 1.76
C PHE A 76 3.85 -12.91 3.28
N SER A 77 5.07 -13.01 3.79
CA SER A 77 5.29 -12.95 5.24
C SER A 77 4.98 -11.55 5.76
N ILE A 78 4.47 -11.51 6.99
CA ILE A 78 4.26 -10.26 7.71
C ILE A 78 5.62 -9.67 8.09
N ASP A 79 5.83 -8.39 7.76
CA ASP A 79 7.03 -7.64 8.12
C ASP A 79 6.73 -6.59 9.23
N PRO A 80 7.77 -5.98 9.84
CA PRO A 80 7.57 -4.97 10.89
C PRO A 80 6.70 -3.79 10.45
N THR A 81 6.79 -3.36 9.19
CA THR A 81 5.97 -2.26 8.64
C THR A 81 4.50 -2.63 8.67
N MET A 82 4.14 -3.84 8.27
CA MET A 82 2.76 -4.35 8.37
C MET A 82 2.27 -4.40 9.82
N GLY A 83 3.14 -4.74 10.78
CA GLY A 83 2.83 -4.65 12.21
C GLY A 83 2.57 -3.21 12.69
N PHE A 84 3.27 -2.22 12.16
CA PHE A 84 2.97 -0.81 12.45
C PHE A 84 1.63 -0.37 11.85
N ILE A 85 1.29 -0.86 10.66
CA ILE A 85 -0.02 -0.59 10.03
C ILE A 85 -1.14 -1.11 10.93
N GLU A 86 -1.00 -2.33 11.47
CA GLU A 86 -1.95 -2.89 12.43
C GLU A 86 -2.13 -1.98 13.66
N LYS A 87 -1.02 -1.45 14.22
CA LYS A 87 -1.06 -0.51 15.35
C LYS A 87 -1.79 0.79 15.03
N ILE A 88 -1.60 1.33 13.83
CA ILE A 88 -2.28 2.54 13.35
C ILE A 88 -3.78 2.30 13.27
N PHE A 89 -4.21 1.23 12.60
CA PHE A 89 -5.63 0.98 12.40
C PHE A 89 -6.36 0.52 13.67
N SER A 90 -5.69 -0.22 14.55
CA SER A 90 -6.25 -0.62 15.86
C SER A 90 -6.28 0.53 16.88
N GLY A 91 -5.57 1.63 16.61
CA GLY A 91 -5.46 2.77 17.51
C GLY A 91 -4.51 2.55 18.70
N GLN A 92 -3.67 1.50 18.67
CA GLN A 92 -2.70 1.20 19.73
C GLN A 92 -1.74 2.35 20.00
N TYR A 93 -1.38 3.13 18.98
CA TYR A 93 -0.50 4.29 19.12
C TYR A 93 -1.07 5.42 19.99
N VAL A 94 -2.39 5.43 20.23
CA VAL A 94 -3.10 6.37 21.12
C VAL A 94 -3.75 5.67 22.30
N GLY A 95 -3.28 4.48 22.66
CA GLY A 95 -3.78 3.71 23.81
C GLY A 95 -5.15 3.06 23.60
N LYS A 96 -5.67 3.02 22.36
CA LYS A 96 -6.85 2.22 22.01
C LYS A 96 -6.44 0.82 21.56
N ASN A 97 -7.36 -0.13 21.52
CA ASN A 97 -7.05 -1.46 21.01
C ASN A 97 -8.27 -2.08 20.34
N LEU A 98 -8.61 -1.55 19.17
CA LEU A 98 -9.74 -2.04 18.38
C LEU A 98 -9.37 -3.36 17.70
N GLU A 99 -10.24 -4.35 17.82
CA GLU A 99 -10.12 -5.59 17.05
C GLU A 99 -10.40 -5.32 15.57
N LEU A 100 -9.40 -5.56 14.73
CA LEU A 100 -9.52 -5.32 13.29
C LEU A 100 -10.15 -6.54 12.59
N ASN A 101 -11.16 -6.27 11.76
CA ASN A 101 -11.84 -7.28 10.96
C ASN A 101 -12.17 -6.73 9.56
N GLY A 102 -11.28 -6.93 8.60
CA GLY A 102 -11.40 -6.42 7.24
C GLY A 102 -10.07 -6.32 6.48
N ILE A 103 -10.10 -5.63 5.34
CA ILE A 103 -8.94 -5.39 4.48
C ILE A 103 -8.44 -3.96 4.62
N VAL A 104 -7.14 -3.82 4.87
CA VAL A 104 -6.41 -2.58 4.60
C VAL A 104 -5.66 -2.74 3.29
N GLN A 105 -5.85 -1.80 2.35
CA GLN A 105 -5.03 -1.74 1.13
C GLN A 105 -3.74 -0.98 1.39
N LEU A 106 -2.62 -1.51 0.92
CA LEU A 106 -1.30 -0.89 0.98
C LEU A 106 -0.83 -0.62 -0.45
N PHE A 107 -0.58 0.67 -0.71
CA PHE A 107 -0.05 1.20 -1.96
C PHE A 107 1.36 1.76 -1.72
N ASN A 108 2.23 1.67 -2.73
CA ASN A 108 3.53 2.33 -2.69
C ASN A 108 3.57 3.41 -3.77
N THR A 109 4.20 4.56 -3.52
CA THR A 109 4.46 5.54 -4.58
C THR A 109 5.34 4.92 -5.64
N PHE A 110 6.37 4.19 -5.23
CA PHE A 110 7.34 3.49 -6.06
C PHE A 110 7.32 1.98 -5.78
N ASN A 111 7.10 1.15 -6.79
CA ASN A 111 6.76 -0.27 -6.58
C ASN A 111 7.95 -1.23 -6.69
N VAL A 112 9.16 -0.75 -6.96
CA VAL A 112 10.33 -1.63 -7.00
C VAL A 112 10.60 -2.18 -5.60
N ARG A 113 10.69 -3.50 -5.51
CA ARG A 113 11.05 -4.19 -4.28
C ARG A 113 12.52 -3.92 -3.94
N ASN A 114 12.73 -3.02 -2.99
CA ASN A 114 14.03 -2.71 -2.43
C ASN A 114 13.86 -2.16 -1.02
N GLN A 115 14.62 -2.66 -0.05
CA GLN A 115 14.61 -2.11 1.32
C GLN A 115 15.36 -0.78 1.43
N ASN A 116 16.34 -0.54 0.55
CA ASN A 116 17.10 0.70 0.53
C ASN A 116 16.44 1.67 -0.46
N LEU A 117 15.90 2.76 0.08
CA LEU A 117 15.24 3.79 -0.71
C LEU A 117 16.21 4.50 -1.67
N GLN A 118 17.46 4.73 -1.28
CA GLN A 118 18.47 5.36 -2.16
C GLN A 118 18.75 4.50 -3.39
N ASP A 119 18.91 3.19 -3.19
CA ASP A 119 19.08 2.23 -4.28
C ASP A 119 17.81 2.09 -5.13
N ALA A 120 16.64 2.27 -4.51
CA ALA A 120 15.36 2.29 -5.22
C ALA A 120 15.24 3.53 -6.13
N VAL A 121 15.62 4.70 -5.63
CA VAL A 121 15.62 5.97 -6.37
C VAL A 121 16.48 5.91 -7.62
N ASN A 122 17.63 5.22 -7.58
CA ASN A 122 18.49 5.03 -8.76
C ASN A 122 17.79 4.30 -9.93
N LYS A 123 16.65 3.64 -9.67
CA LYS A 123 15.86 2.90 -10.68
C LYS A 123 14.72 3.71 -11.29
N ILE A 124 14.52 4.97 -10.85
CA ILE A 124 13.42 5.84 -11.32
C ILE A 124 13.51 6.14 -12.83
N GLY A 125 14.70 6.05 -13.44
CA GLY A 125 14.90 6.29 -14.88
C GLY A 125 14.49 5.16 -15.81
N ILE A 126 13.87 4.08 -15.31
CA ILE A 126 13.47 2.94 -16.13
C ILE A 126 11.99 3.07 -16.53
N GLU A 127 11.70 3.00 -17.82
CA GLU A 127 10.31 3.06 -18.29
C GLU A 127 9.58 1.74 -18.02
N SER A 128 8.70 1.73 -17.02
CA SER A 128 7.72 0.65 -16.78
C SER A 128 6.43 1.23 -16.20
N ASN A 129 5.29 0.73 -16.67
CA ASN A 129 3.97 1.08 -16.12
C ASN A 129 3.73 0.49 -14.72
N LEU A 130 4.64 -0.36 -14.23
CA LEU A 130 4.62 -0.91 -12.88
C LEU A 130 5.31 0.00 -11.87
N LEU A 131 6.12 0.96 -12.33
CA LEU A 131 7.06 1.70 -11.50
C LEU A 131 6.36 2.56 -10.43
N PHE A 132 5.35 3.32 -10.84
CA PHE A 132 4.62 4.24 -9.97
C PHE A 132 3.14 3.86 -9.84
N SER A 133 2.53 4.25 -8.72
CA SER A 133 1.12 3.98 -8.43
C SER A 133 0.20 5.18 -8.68
N TYR A 134 0.39 5.87 -9.81
CA TYR A 134 -0.54 6.93 -10.19
C TYR A 134 -1.98 6.41 -10.30
N GLY A 135 -2.94 7.22 -9.85
CA GLY A 135 -4.36 6.91 -9.98
C GLY A 135 -4.91 5.96 -8.92
N VAL A 136 -4.15 5.57 -7.89
CA VAL A 136 -4.63 4.62 -6.86
C VAL A 136 -5.66 5.22 -5.91
N GLU A 137 -5.75 6.55 -5.85
CA GLU A 137 -6.68 7.28 -5.01
C GLU A 137 -8.15 6.98 -5.32
N LYS A 138 -8.48 6.60 -6.58
CA LYS A 138 -9.82 6.15 -6.96
C LYS A 138 -10.25 4.85 -6.26
N TYR A 139 -9.30 4.11 -5.68
CA TYR A 139 -9.56 2.87 -4.95
C TYR A 139 -9.65 3.08 -3.43
N PHE A 140 -9.63 4.32 -2.94
CA PHE A 140 -9.69 4.58 -1.51
C PHE A 140 -11.10 4.45 -0.92
N HIS A 141 -12.15 4.66 -1.75
CA HIS A 141 -13.57 4.54 -1.36
C HIS A 141 -13.94 5.32 -0.10
N ASP A 142 -13.33 6.50 0.09
CA ASP A 142 -13.51 7.37 1.26
C ASP A 142 -13.33 6.65 2.62
N LYS A 143 -12.57 5.55 2.63
CA LYS A 143 -12.15 4.89 3.86
C LYS A 143 -10.98 5.64 4.50
N PRO A 144 -10.75 5.46 5.81
CA PRO A 144 -9.56 6.01 6.46
C PRO A 144 -8.30 5.65 5.67
N THR A 145 -7.59 6.67 5.21
CA THR A 145 -6.39 6.54 4.39
C THR A 145 -5.25 7.26 5.08
N TYR A 146 -4.13 6.58 5.29
CA TYR A 146 -2.93 7.17 5.89
C TYR A 146 -1.84 7.32 4.85
N PHE A 147 -1.03 8.37 4.96
CA PHE A 147 0.15 8.58 4.12
C PHE A 147 1.39 8.53 5.00
N GLY A 148 2.28 7.57 4.75
CA GLY A 148 3.50 7.35 5.52
C GLY A 148 4.73 7.54 4.65
N PHE A 149 5.37 8.70 4.75
CA PHE A 149 6.57 9.05 3.99
C PHE A 149 7.68 9.48 4.94
N SER A 150 8.90 9.00 4.69
CA SER A 150 10.10 9.51 5.38
C SER A 150 10.57 10.82 4.74
N ASN A 151 11.42 11.56 5.44
CA ASN A 151 12.04 12.78 4.90
C ASN A 151 12.84 12.50 3.62
N GLU A 152 13.42 11.31 3.46
CA GLU A 152 14.12 10.91 2.23
C GLU A 152 13.19 10.90 1.01
N VAL A 153 11.92 10.52 1.21
CA VAL A 153 10.89 10.50 0.16
C VAL A 153 10.46 11.93 -0.17
N LEU A 154 10.27 12.76 0.86
CA LEU A 154 9.85 14.15 0.70
C LEU A 154 10.96 15.03 0.10
N ASN A 155 12.22 14.65 0.26
CA ASN A 155 13.38 15.32 -0.33
C ASN A 155 13.69 14.85 -1.76
N ASN A 156 13.13 13.72 -2.20
CA ASN A 156 13.24 13.27 -3.57
C ASN A 156 12.11 13.87 -4.43
N GLU A 157 12.46 14.66 -5.44
CA GLU A 157 11.48 15.41 -6.24
C GLU A 157 10.44 14.51 -6.92
N VAL A 158 10.87 13.41 -7.55
CA VAL A 158 9.99 12.49 -8.27
C VAL A 158 9.06 11.74 -7.31
N LEU A 159 9.59 11.18 -6.23
CA LEU A 159 8.78 10.45 -5.25
C LEU A 159 7.78 11.38 -4.55
N ARG A 160 8.21 12.60 -4.22
CA ARG A 160 7.33 13.64 -3.67
C ARG A 160 6.24 14.00 -4.67
N GLU A 161 6.54 14.18 -5.95
CA GLU A 161 5.55 14.49 -6.98
C GLU A 161 4.48 13.40 -7.06
N VAL A 162 4.88 12.12 -7.11
CA VAL A 162 3.95 10.99 -7.12
C VAL A 162 3.09 10.98 -5.84
N ALA A 163 3.70 11.15 -4.68
CA ALA A 163 3.00 11.21 -3.39
C ALA A 163 1.95 12.33 -3.36
N MET A 164 2.36 13.54 -3.77
CA MET A 164 1.47 14.70 -3.85
C MET A 164 0.37 14.51 -4.89
N ASN A 165 0.65 13.88 -6.02
CA ASN A 165 -0.34 13.59 -7.04
C ASN A 165 -1.46 12.70 -6.48
N ILE A 166 -1.11 11.59 -5.82
CA ILE A 166 -2.08 10.69 -5.17
C ILE A 166 -2.89 11.44 -4.11
N PHE A 167 -2.22 12.24 -3.27
CA PHE A 167 -2.89 13.01 -2.22
C PHE A 167 -3.85 14.09 -2.78
N ASN A 168 -3.39 14.87 -3.76
CA ASN A 168 -4.15 15.98 -4.35
C ASN A 168 -5.36 15.50 -5.16
N ASN A 169 -5.27 14.32 -5.76
CA ASN A 169 -6.39 13.69 -6.47
C ASN A 169 -7.34 12.92 -5.53
N SER A 170 -6.98 12.75 -4.26
CA SER A 170 -7.86 12.12 -3.27
C SER A 170 -9.10 13.00 -2.97
N SER A 171 -10.15 12.37 -2.44
CA SER A 171 -11.36 13.08 -2.03
C SER A 171 -11.11 14.06 -0.88
N GLU A 172 -11.98 15.04 -0.75
CA GLU A 172 -11.91 16.02 0.34
C GLU A 172 -12.04 15.38 1.73
N ALA A 173 -12.80 14.28 1.85
CA ALA A 173 -12.90 13.52 3.09
C ALA A 173 -11.53 13.00 3.54
N ILE A 174 -10.77 12.44 2.59
CA ILE A 174 -9.43 11.89 2.84
C ILE A 174 -8.42 13.00 3.15
N LYS A 175 -8.45 14.10 2.39
CA LYS A 175 -7.55 15.25 2.61
C LYS A 175 -7.74 15.86 3.99
N ARG A 176 -9.00 16.07 4.42
CA ARG A 176 -9.32 16.64 5.74
C ARG A 176 -8.83 15.77 6.89
N PHE A 177 -8.99 14.44 6.78
CA PHE A 177 -8.52 13.50 7.81
C PHE A 177 -7.00 13.48 7.93
N ASN A 178 -6.28 13.56 6.80
CA ASN A 178 -4.82 13.53 6.77
C ASN A 178 -4.16 14.85 7.15
N PHE A 179 -4.85 15.99 7.04
CA PHE A 179 -4.29 17.27 7.48
C PHE A 179 -3.89 17.26 8.97
N GLN A 180 -4.55 16.46 9.81
CA GLN A 180 -4.19 16.27 11.22
C GLN A 180 -3.00 15.31 11.43
N ILE A 181 -2.73 14.41 10.49
CA ILE A 181 -1.71 13.34 10.63
C ILE A 181 -0.39 13.72 9.96
N ILE A 182 -0.44 14.41 8.81
CA ILE A 182 0.74 14.97 8.14
C ILE A 182 1.47 15.97 9.06
N LEU A 183 0.73 16.75 9.85
CA LEU A 183 1.31 17.62 10.88
C LEU A 183 2.09 16.83 11.96
N PHE A 184 1.66 15.62 12.30
CA PHE A 184 2.30 14.82 13.35
C PHE A 184 3.64 14.23 12.88
N ILE A 185 3.74 13.83 11.61
CA ILE A 185 5.00 13.32 11.03
C ILE A 185 6.03 14.46 10.88
N ILE A 186 5.60 15.66 10.47
CA ILE A 186 6.48 16.83 10.33
C ILE A 186 6.98 17.35 11.69
N GLN A 187 6.17 17.26 12.75
CA GLN A 187 6.57 17.75 14.09
C GLN A 187 7.48 16.79 14.87
N CYS A 188 7.63 15.54 14.42
CA CYS A 188 8.47 14.53 15.09
C CYS A 188 9.84 14.31 14.41
N THR A 189 10.22 15.15 13.46
CA THR A 189 11.55 15.22 12.82
C THR A 189 12.16 16.60 13.00
#